data_AF-A0A957ZBV2-F1
#
_entry.id   AF-A0A957ZBV2-F1
#
_cell.length_a   1.000
_cell.length_b   1.000
_cell.length_c   1.000
_cell.angle_alpha   90.00
_cell.angle_beta   90.00
_cell.angle_gamma   90.00
#
_symmetry.space_group_name_H-M   'P 1'
#
loop_
_entity.id
_entity.type
_entity.pdbx_description
1 polymer ?
#
loop_
_entity_poly.entity_id
_entity_poly.type
_entity_poly.pdbx_seq_one_letter_code
_entity_poly.pdbx_strand_id
1 'polypeptide(L)'
;MTVANFTTTPRIAEVLTVANRLTLAERLFVARWLLDSVLAQEIDDEEDWQALSLSAFEKDWDNEEDAIYDDWRTLYGVSAASPKFSTAVVRSLWK
;
A
#
# COMPACT_ATOMS: atom_id res chain seq x y z
N MET A 1 -2.77 -23.48 -21.81
CA MET A 1 -2.21 -22.26 -21.19
C MET A 1 -1.03 -21.85 -22.05
N THR A 2 -1.26 -20.99 -23.03
CA THR A 2 -0.27 -20.54 -24.01
C THR A 2 0.54 -19.42 -23.40
N VAL A 3 1.80 -19.69 -23.07
CA VAL A 3 2.74 -18.65 -22.64
C VAL A 3 2.91 -17.69 -23.81
N ALA A 4 2.73 -16.39 -23.59
CA ALA A 4 2.85 -15.38 -24.62
C ALA A 4 4.18 -15.54 -25.38
N ASN A 5 4.14 -15.44 -26.71
CA ASN A 5 5.33 -15.46 -27.56
C ASN A 5 6.13 -14.17 -27.33
N PHE A 6 6.94 -14.14 -26.27
CA PHE A 6 8.01 -13.17 -26.16
C PHE A 6 8.95 -13.39 -27.35
N THR A 7 9.16 -12.36 -28.17
CA THR A 7 10.12 -12.38 -29.27
C THR A 7 11.48 -12.78 -28.71
N THR A 8 11.84 -14.04 -28.91
CA THR A 8 13.07 -14.60 -28.37
C THR A 8 14.20 -14.07 -29.23
N THR A 9 14.89 -13.04 -28.74
CA THR A 9 16.14 -12.62 -29.36
C THR A 9 17.14 -13.79 -29.31
N PRO A 10 18.08 -13.91 -30.26
CA PRO A 10 19.07 -14.99 -30.25
C PRO A 10 19.82 -15.09 -28.90
N ARG A 11 20.09 -13.94 -28.28
CA ARG A 11 20.71 -13.85 -26.96
C ARG A 11 19.83 -14.44 -25.84
N ILE A 12 18.52 -14.21 -25.86
CA ILE A 12 17.60 -14.81 -24.87
C ILE A 12 17.48 -16.33 -25.10
N ALA A 13 17.48 -16.78 -26.37
CA ALA A 13 17.46 -18.20 -26.69
C ALA A 13 18.68 -18.92 -26.09
N GLU A 14 19.87 -18.34 -26.23
CA GLU A 14 21.09 -18.88 -25.63
C GLU A 14 20.98 -19.00 -24.11
N VAL A 15 20.51 -17.95 -23.43
CA VAL A 15 20.31 -17.97 -21.97
C VAL A 15 19.33 -19.07 -21.55
N LEU A 16 18.22 -19.25 -22.27
CA LEU A 16 17.25 -20.32 -22.00
C LEU A 16 17.85 -21.72 -22.21
N THR A 17 18.73 -21.89 -23.20
CA THR A 17 19.43 -23.18 -23.38
C THR A 17 20.38 -23.49 -22.23
N VAL A 18 21.05 -22.47 -21.67
CA VAL A 18 21.91 -22.62 -20.49
C VAL A 18 21.06 -22.91 -19.24
N ALA A 19 19.98 -22.16 -19.03
CA ALA A 19 19.06 -22.37 -17.91
C ALA A 19 18.44 -23.77 -17.90
N ASN A 20 18.19 -24.36 -19.07
CA ASN A 20 17.67 -25.73 -19.18
C ASN A 20 18.65 -26.82 -18.72
N ARG A 21 19.95 -26.51 -18.62
CA ARG A 21 20.96 -27.43 -18.09
C ARG A 21 21.05 -27.42 -16.56
N LEU A 22 20.41 -26.43 -15.92
CA LEU A 22 20.39 -26.28 -14.48
C LEU A 22 19.35 -27.20 -13.83
N THR A 23 19.62 -27.58 -12.59
CA THR A 23 18.66 -28.24 -11.71
C THR A 23 17.48 -27.31 -11.37
N LEU A 24 16.41 -27.86 -10.80
CA LEU A 24 15.26 -27.06 -10.36
C LEU A 24 15.68 -25.99 -9.33
N ALA A 25 16.52 -26.35 -8.35
CA ALA A 25 16.97 -25.44 -7.31
C ALA A 25 17.77 -24.27 -7.87
N GLU A 26 18.70 -24.54 -8.80
CA GLU A 26 19.50 -23.51 -9.46
C GLU A 26 18.63 -22.58 -10.33
N ARG A 27 17.65 -23.12 -11.05
CA ARG A 27 16.70 -22.30 -11.82
C ARG A 27 15.88 -21.38 -10.92
N LEU A 28 15.41 -21.87 -9.79
CA LEU A 28 14.66 -21.06 -8.81
C LEU A 28 15.54 -19.97 -8.19
N PHE A 29 16.81 -20.29 -7.90
CA PHE A 29 17.77 -19.30 -7.41
C PHE A 29 17.99 -18.18 -8.44
N VAL A 30 18.25 -18.52 -9.70
CA VAL A 30 18.46 -17.53 -10.78
C VAL A 30 17.19 -16.70 -11.01
N ALA A 31 16.01 -17.33 -11.02
CA ALA A 31 14.74 -16.63 -11.18
C ALA A 31 14.52 -15.61 -10.07
N ARG A 32 14.76 -16.00 -8.81
CA ARG A 32 14.69 -15.10 -7.67
C ARG A 32 15.70 -13.95 -7.80
N TRP A 33 16.96 -14.27 -8.07
CA TRP A 33 18.02 -13.26 -8.17
C TRP A 33 17.74 -12.23 -9.28
N LEU A 34 17.25 -12.69 -10.43
CA LEU A 34 16.84 -11.80 -11.51
C LEU A 34 15.65 -10.92 -11.10
N LEU A 35 14.66 -11.48 -10.41
CA LEU A 35 13.53 -10.71 -9.89
C LEU A 35 14.01 -9.65 -8.89
N ASP A 36 14.85 -10.03 -7.93
CA ASP A 36 15.44 -9.12 -6.94
C ASP A 36 16.22 -7.99 -7.64
N SER A 37 16.92 -8.28 -8.74
CA SER A 37 17.68 -7.26 -9.49
C SER A 37 16.80 -6.21 -10.19
N VAL A 38 15.59 -6.60 -10.62
CA VAL A 38 14.62 -5.69 -11.24
C VAL A 38 13.92 -4.87 -10.17
N LEU A 39 13.48 -5.53 -9.10
CA LEU A 39 12.76 -4.88 -8.00
C LEU A 39 13.68 -3.93 -7.22
N ALA A 40 14.97 -4.21 -7.08
CA ALA A 40 15.91 -3.31 -6.41
C ALA A 40 16.01 -1.93 -7.08
N GLN A 41 15.77 -1.84 -8.40
CA GLN A 41 15.70 -0.53 -9.08
C GLN A 41 14.40 0.22 -8.76
N GLU A 42 13.28 -0.49 -8.67
CA GLU A 42 11.97 0.13 -8.40
C GLU A 42 11.82 0.57 -6.93
N ILE A 43 12.47 -0.15 -6.00
CA ILE A 43 12.47 0.18 -4.57
C ILE A 43 13.28 1.44 -4.29
N ASP A 44 14.40 1.67 -4.99
CA ASP A 44 15.23 2.86 -4.82
C ASP A 44 14.45 4.13 -5.21
N ASP A 45 13.71 4.06 -6.32
CA ASP A 45 12.83 5.15 -6.76
C ASP A 45 11.65 5.38 -5.79
N GLU A 46 11.01 4.32 -5.28
CA GLU A 46 9.91 4.43 -4.32
C GLU A 46 10.36 4.97 -2.95
N GLU A 47 11.54 4.58 -2.44
CA GLU A 47 12.09 5.12 -1.20
C GLU A 47 12.33 6.64 -1.30
N ASP A 48 12.78 7.12 -2.47
CA ASP A 48 12.91 8.55 -2.74
C ASP A 48 11.55 9.27 -2.79
N TRP A 49 10.53 8.67 -3.40
CA TRP A 49 9.16 9.22 -3.41
C TRP A 49 8.52 9.23 -2.01
N GLN A 50 8.72 8.17 -1.22
CA GLN A 50 8.24 8.09 0.16
C GLN A 50 8.94 9.13 1.04
N ALA A 51 10.25 9.32 0.90
CA ALA A 51 10.99 10.33 1.66
C ALA A 51 10.56 11.76 1.30
N LEU A 52 10.41 12.07 -0.01
CA LEU A 52 9.95 13.37 -0.47
C LEU A 52 8.50 13.64 -0.03
N SER A 53 7.62 12.67 -0.19
CA SER A 53 6.21 12.81 0.21
C SER A 53 6.05 12.94 1.71
N LEU A 54 6.76 12.16 2.53
CA LEU A 54 6.71 12.26 4.00
C LEU A 54 7.10 13.66 4.47
N SER A 55 8.20 14.21 3.96
CA SER A 55 8.65 15.55 4.34
C SER A 55 7.67 16.67 3.97
N ALA A 56 6.97 16.53 2.83
CA ALA A 56 5.94 17.46 2.40
C ALA A 56 4.66 17.29 3.24
N PHE A 57 4.28 16.04 3.52
CA PHE A 57 3.08 15.72 4.27
C PHE A 57 3.18 16.13 5.74
N GLU A 58 4.32 15.92 6.40
CA GLU A 58 4.54 16.35 7.79
C GLU A 58 4.37 17.87 7.94
N LYS A 59 4.87 18.64 6.97
CA LYS A 59 4.75 20.10 6.97
C LYS A 59 3.31 20.57 6.82
N ASP A 60 2.54 19.91 5.94
CA ASP A 60 1.17 20.32 5.65
C ASP A 60 0.16 19.71 6.65
N TRP A 61 0.52 18.64 7.35
CA TRP A 61 -0.35 17.96 8.32
C TRP A 61 -0.36 18.63 9.71
N ASP A 62 0.77 19.21 10.14
CA ASP A 62 0.90 19.92 11.42
C ASP A 62 0.91 21.44 11.20
N ASN A 63 -0.14 21.96 10.56
CA ASN A 63 -0.26 23.39 10.27
C ASN A 63 -1.27 24.07 11.21
N GLU A 64 -0.95 25.30 11.63
CA GLU A 64 -1.77 26.08 12.58
C GLU A 64 -3.15 26.47 12.01
N GLU A 65 -3.30 26.49 10.68
CA GLU A 65 -4.56 26.84 10.01
C GLU A 65 -5.60 25.70 10.15
N ASP A 66 -5.16 24.45 10.04
CA ASP A 66 -5.99 23.26 10.14
C ASP A 66 -6.18 22.79 11.58
N ALA A 67 -5.26 23.14 12.49
CA ALA A 67 -5.41 22.93 13.94
C ALA A 67 -6.69 23.58 14.49
N ILE A 68 -7.26 24.58 13.79
CA ILE A 68 -8.55 25.18 14.13
C ILE A 68 -9.69 24.14 14.05
N TYR A 69 -9.56 23.10 13.23
CA TYR A 69 -10.55 22.02 13.10
C TYR A 69 -10.39 20.89 14.13
N ASP A 70 -9.39 20.92 15.01
CA ASP A 70 -9.26 19.94 16.10
C ASP A 70 -10.50 19.98 17.01
N ASP A 71 -11.04 21.18 17.22
CA ASP A 71 -12.28 21.45 17.94
C ASP A 71 -13.52 21.42 17.01
N TRP A 72 -13.53 20.58 15.98
CA TRP A 72 -14.65 20.45 15.03
C TRP A 72 -16.01 20.25 15.73
N ARG A 73 -16.03 19.57 16.88
CA ARG A 73 -17.27 19.39 17.65
C ARG A 73 -17.84 20.72 18.14
N THR A 74 -16.99 21.64 18.54
CA THR A 74 -17.36 23.00 18.94
C THR A 74 -17.78 23.82 17.72
N LEU A 75 -17.02 23.73 16.61
CA LEU A 75 -17.31 24.45 15.36
C LEU A 75 -18.66 24.06 14.74
N TYR A 76 -19.03 22.78 14.80
CA TYR A 76 -20.27 22.26 14.21
C TYR A 76 -21.39 22.03 15.25
N GLY A 77 -21.20 22.46 16.49
CA GLY A 77 -22.22 22.34 17.55
C GLY A 77 -22.58 20.88 17.89
N VAL A 78 -21.66 19.94 17.66
CA VAL A 78 -21.85 18.52 17.97
C VAL A 78 -21.66 18.33 19.47
N SER A 79 -22.76 18.35 20.21
CA SER A 79 -22.74 18.03 21.64
C SER A 79 -22.22 16.59 21.83
N ALA A 80 -21.27 16.39 22.75
CA ALA A 80 -20.97 15.06 23.26
C ALA A 80 -22.30 14.41 23.69
N ALA A 81 -22.59 13.24 23.12
CA ALA A 81 -23.88 12.54 23.15
C ALA A 81 -24.84 13.01 24.25
N SER A 82 -25.96 13.61 23.83
CA SER A 82 -27.09 13.86 24.73
C SER A 82 -27.46 12.54 25.47
N PRO A 83 -27.68 12.54 26.80
CA PRO A 83 -28.15 11.36 27.53
C PRO A 83 -29.64 11.18 27.24
N LYS A 84 -30.00 10.85 25.99
CA LYS A 84 -31.38 10.61 25.56
C LYS A 84 -31.63 9.15 25.25
N PHE A 85 -31.20 8.27 26.15
CA PHE A 85 -31.88 7.00 26.35
C PHE A 85 -32.05 6.79 27.86
N SER A 86 -33.04 7.49 28.43
CA SER A 86 -33.64 7.00 29.67
C SER A 86 -34.31 5.67 29.33
N THR A 87 -33.75 4.58 29.86
CA THR A 87 -34.19 3.18 29.73
C THR A 87 -35.66 2.94 30.13
N ALA A 88 -36.39 3.98 30.57
CA ALA A 88 -37.78 3.90 31.00
C ALA A 88 -38.80 3.83 29.84
N VAL A 89 -38.49 4.30 28.62
CA VAL A 89 -39.50 4.42 27.55
C VAL A 89 -39.69 3.13 26.73
N VAL A 90 -38.71 2.21 26.71
CA VAL A 90 -38.79 0.99 25.88
C VAL A 90 -39.75 -0.07 26.44
N ARG A 91 -40.24 0.07 27.68
CA ARG A 91 -41.08 -0.96 28.34
C ARG A 91 -42.60 -0.81 28.17
N SER A 92 -43.12 0.29 27.60
CA SER A 92 -44.58 0.47 27.49
C SER A 92 -45.19 0.12 26.12
N LEU A 93 -44.39 -0.38 25.17
CA LEU A 93 -44.87 -0.76 23.83
C LEU A 93 -45.02 -2.28 23.64
N TRP A 94 -44.96 -3.06 24.72
CA TRP A 94 -45.29 -4.49 24.71
C TRP A 94 -46.16 -4.84 25.92
N LYS A 95 -47.46 -4.50 25.83
CA LYS A 95 -48.56 -5.19 26.49
C LYS A 95 -49.77 -5.14 25.58
#